data_AF-A0A9D9IJY9-F1
#
_entry.id   AF-A0A9D9IJY9-F1
#
_cell.length_a   1.000
_cell.length_b   1.000
_cell.length_c   1.000
_cell.angle_alpha   90.00
_cell.angle_beta   90.00
_cell.angle_gamma   90.00
#
_symmetry.space_group_name_H-M   'P 1'
#
loop_
_entity.id
_entity.type
_entity.pdbx_description
1 polymer ?
#
loop_
_entity_poly.entity_id
_entity_poly.type
_entity_poly.pdbx_seq_one_letter_code
_entity_poly.pdbx_strand_id
1 'polypeptide(L)'
;RPVLDKFVRRMCGKNLEEYLSRRPERSPEELKDELAALYTAVKGSGVCCDFRWDVAVIGREDMIFPAENQRRAWTGIRTAEMDAPHYGKELFEYAIGRND
;
A
#
# COMPACT_ATOMS: atom_id res chain seq x y z
N ARG A 1 1.56 20.40 6.07
CA ARG A 1 0.13 20.63 5.71
C ARG A 1 -0.66 19.66 6.59
N PRO A 2 -1.53 20.11 7.52
CA PRO A 2 -2.07 19.26 8.60
C PRO A 2 -2.73 17.96 8.11
N VAL A 3 -3.36 17.98 6.94
CA VAL A 3 -3.99 16.82 6.31
C VAL A 3 -2.96 15.77 5.87
N LEU A 4 -1.85 16.19 5.25
CA LEU A 4 -0.79 15.29 4.79
C LEU A 4 -0.08 14.65 5.97
N ASP A 5 0.21 15.42 7.01
CA ASP A 5 0.90 14.94 8.20
C ASP A 5 0.04 13.89 8.94
N LYS A 6 -1.28 14.13 9.03
CA LYS A 6 -2.24 13.16 9.57
C LYS A 6 -2.33 11.90 8.72
N PHE A 7 -2.33 12.04 7.40
CA PHE A 7 -2.34 10.90 6.48
C PHE A 7 -1.10 10.04 6.64
N VAL A 8 0.10 10.62 6.64
CA VAL A 8 1.37 9.89 6.81
C VAL A 8 1.42 9.17 8.16
N ARG A 9 0.94 9.80 9.24
CA ARG A 9 0.81 9.15 10.55
C ARG A 9 -0.10 7.92 10.51
N ARG A 10 -1.22 7.98 9.80
CA ARG A 10 -2.14 6.84 9.64
C ARG A 10 -1.59 5.74 8.74
N MET A 11 -0.85 6.11 7.71
CA MET A 11 -0.16 5.15 6.82
C MET A 11 0.86 4.32 7.61
N CYS A 12 1.69 4.98 8.40
CA CYS A 12 2.88 4.33 8.96
C CYS A 12 2.68 3.81 10.39
N GLY A 13 1.74 4.38 11.16
CA GLY A 13 1.52 4.00 12.55
C GLY A 13 2.82 3.99 13.37
N LYS A 14 3.15 2.84 13.96
CA LYS A 14 4.39 2.60 14.72
C LYS A 14 5.68 2.76 13.89
N ASN A 15 5.61 2.66 12.57
CA ASN A 15 6.76 2.74 11.65
C ASN A 15 6.98 4.16 11.07
N LEU A 16 6.38 5.19 11.67
CA LEU A 16 6.45 6.56 11.16
C LEU A 16 7.88 7.09 11.05
N GLU A 17 8.72 6.89 12.07
CA GLU A 17 10.09 7.43 12.09
C GLU A 17 10.95 6.83 10.99
N GLU A 18 10.86 5.51 10.79
CA GLU A 18 11.57 4.82 9.71
C GLU A 18 11.14 5.36 8.33
N TYR A 19 9.83 5.51 8.10
CA TYR A 19 9.32 6.10 6.87
C TYR A 19 9.84 7.54 6.66
N LEU A 20 9.78 8.38 7.70
CA LEU A 20 10.24 9.77 7.61
C LEU A 20 11.73 9.88 7.29
N SER A 21 12.55 8.93 7.74
CA SER A 21 14.00 8.89 7.45
C SER A 21 14.33 8.56 6.00
N ARG A 22 13.40 7.93 5.26
CA ARG A 22 13.60 7.46 3.88
C ARG A 22 12.68 8.13 2.87
N ARG A 23 11.75 8.99 3.32
CA ARG A 23 10.73 9.56 2.44
C ARG A 23 11.39 10.43 1.36
N PRO A 24 10.92 10.34 0.10
CA PRO A 24 11.39 11.25 -0.94
C PRO A 24 10.93 12.68 -0.65
N GLU A 25 11.81 13.65 -0.90
CA GLU A 25 11.47 15.07 -0.88
C GLU A 25 10.85 15.45 -2.23
N ARG A 26 9.53 15.32 -2.32
CA ARG A 26 8.75 15.69 -3.52
C ARG A 26 7.52 16.51 -3.16
N SER A 27 7.16 17.43 -4.05
CA SER A 27 5.91 18.18 -3.93
C SER A 27 4.69 17.31 -4.28
N PRO A 28 3.50 17.65 -3.76
CA PRO A 28 2.25 17.01 -4.18
C PRO A 28 1.98 17.13 -5.69
N GLU A 29 2.45 18.21 -6.31
CA GLU A 29 2.31 18.50 -7.73
C GLU A 29 3.16 17.52 -8.57
N GLU A 30 4.43 17.30 -8.20
CA GLU A 30 5.28 16.29 -8.85
C GLU A 30 4.70 14.87 -8.73
N LEU A 31 4.17 14.52 -7.55
CA LEU A 31 3.50 13.22 -7.36
C LEU A 31 2.27 13.08 -8.26
N LYS A 32 1.49 14.14 -8.42
CA LYS A 32 0.32 14.13 -9.29
C LYS A 32 0.72 13.93 -10.76
N ASP A 33 1.76 14.63 -11.20
CA ASP A 33 2.24 14.56 -12.58
C ASP A 33 2.82 13.17 -12.90
N GLU A 34 3.56 12.58 -11.96
CA GLU A 34 4.05 11.20 -12.05
C GLU A 34 2.88 10.19 -12.20
N LEU A 35 1.86 10.29 -11.34
CA LEU A 35 0.69 9.41 -11.40
C LEU A 35 -0.10 9.58 -12.71
N ALA A 36 -0.20 10.80 -13.23
CA ALA A 36 -0.86 11.07 -14.51
C ALA A 36 -0.09 10.47 -15.70
N ALA A 37 1.25 10.55 -15.67
CA ALA A 37 2.11 9.93 -16.67
C ALA A 37 1.98 8.40 -16.64
N LEU A 38 2.02 7.79 -15.45
CA LEU A 38 1.82 6.35 -15.26
C LEU A 38 0.46 5.88 -15.79
N TYR A 39 -0.63 6.59 -15.44
CA TYR A 39 -1.97 6.28 -15.94
C TYR A 39 -2.02 6.31 -17.48
N THR A 40 -1.44 7.33 -18.11
CA THR A 40 -1.41 7.45 -19.57
C THR A 40 -0.65 6.30 -20.21
N ALA A 41 0.52 5.94 -19.65
CA ALA A 41 1.33 4.83 -20.14
C ALA A 41 0.61 3.47 -20.01
N VAL A 42 0.04 3.18 -18.83
CA VAL A 42 -0.70 1.93 -18.58
C VAL A 42 -1.92 1.84 -19.50
N LYS A 43 -2.71 2.92 -19.61
CA LYS A 43 -3.89 2.95 -20.48
C LYS A 43 -3.55 2.74 -21.95
N GLY A 44 -2.43 3.30 -22.42
CA GLY A 44 -1.96 3.16 -23.80
C GLY A 44 -1.33 1.81 -24.12
N SER A 45 -0.91 1.04 -23.11
CA SER A 45 -0.19 -0.22 -23.30
C SER A 45 -1.03 -1.35 -23.90
N GLY A 46 -2.37 -1.27 -23.82
CA GLY A 46 -3.28 -2.33 -24.30
C GLY A 46 -3.14 -3.66 -23.56
N VAL A 47 -2.32 -3.73 -22.50
CA VAL A 47 -2.12 -4.93 -21.71
C VAL A 47 -3.36 -5.15 -20.85
N CYS A 48 -4.20 -6.11 -21.25
CA CYS A 48 -5.13 -6.74 -20.33
C CYS A 48 -4.35 -7.81 -19.56
N CYS A 49 -3.74 -7.43 -18.44
CA CYS A 49 -3.14 -8.41 -17.56
C CYS A 49 -4.26 -9.12 -16.79
N ASP A 50 -4.43 -10.43 -17.04
CA ASP A 50 -5.19 -11.31 -16.14
C ASP A 50 -4.35 -11.49 -14.87
N PHE A 51 -4.33 -10.43 -14.05
CA PHE A 51 -3.55 -10.37 -12.82
C PHE A 51 -4.32 -11.12 -11.73
N ARG A 52 -3.81 -12.30 -11.37
CA ARG A 52 -4.40 -13.13 -10.31
C ARG A 52 -3.61 -12.98 -9.03
N TRP A 53 -4.34 -12.86 -7.93
CA TRP A 53 -3.76 -12.75 -6.59
C TRP A 53 -3.60 -14.13 -5.97
N ASP A 54 -2.37 -14.52 -5.63
CA ASP A 54 -2.11 -15.77 -4.90
C ASP A 54 -2.43 -15.64 -3.42
N VAL A 55 -2.11 -14.48 -2.84
CA VAL A 55 -2.32 -14.14 -1.43
C VAL A 55 -2.62 -12.64 -1.30
N ALA A 56 -3.59 -12.31 -0.45
CA ALA A 56 -3.81 -10.95 0.03
C ALA A 56 -3.40 -10.83 1.50
N VAL A 57 -2.54 -9.86 1.82
CA VAL A 57 -2.10 -9.60 3.20
C VAL A 57 -2.99 -8.51 3.81
N ILE A 58 -3.58 -8.79 4.97
CA ILE A 58 -4.48 -7.89 5.69
C ILE A 58 -3.79 -7.37 6.95
N GLY A 59 -3.60 -6.06 7.02
CA GLY A 59 -3.10 -5.37 8.21
C GLY A 59 -4.24 -5.06 9.19
N ARG A 60 -4.22 -5.66 10.38
CA ARG A 60 -5.24 -5.43 11.43
C ARG A 60 -5.20 -4.03 12.03
N GLU A 61 -4.08 -3.34 11.91
CA GLU A 61 -3.88 -1.96 12.42
C GLU A 61 -3.96 -0.93 11.29
N ASP A 62 -4.38 -1.32 10.08
CA ASP A 62 -4.50 -0.42 8.94
C ASP A 62 -5.63 0.61 9.18
N MET A 63 -5.23 1.88 9.29
CA MET A 63 -6.13 3.03 9.49
C MET A 63 -6.57 3.71 8.18
N ILE A 64 -6.13 3.19 7.03
CA ILE A 64 -6.44 3.67 5.68
C ILE A 64 -7.50 2.76 5.06
N PHE A 65 -7.24 1.45 5.05
CA PHE A 65 -8.18 0.42 4.64
C PHE A 65 -8.48 -0.48 5.83
N PRO A 66 -9.61 -0.29 6.54
CA PRO A 66 -9.94 -1.11 7.70
C PRO A 66 -9.94 -2.60 7.38
N ALA A 67 -9.44 -3.43 8.30
CA ALA A 67 -9.27 -4.87 8.08
C ALA A 67 -10.55 -5.57 7.60
N GLU A 68 -11.73 -5.17 8.12
CA GLU A 68 -13.02 -5.71 7.69
C GLU A 68 -13.32 -5.41 6.21
N ASN A 69 -12.95 -4.22 5.74
CA ASN A 69 -13.10 -3.89 4.33
C ASN A 69 -12.14 -4.70 3.46
N GLN A 70 -10.92 -4.97 3.94
CA GLN A 70 -9.97 -5.82 3.23
C GLN A 70 -10.47 -7.27 3.16
N ARG A 71 -10.98 -7.84 4.26
CA ARG A 71 -11.58 -9.19 4.27
C ARG A 71 -12.69 -9.32 3.23
N ARG A 72 -13.59 -8.34 3.17
CA ARG A 72 -14.67 -8.30 2.19
C ARG A 72 -14.14 -8.22 0.76
N ALA A 73 -13.18 -7.33 0.50
CA ALA A 73 -12.60 -7.14 -0.83
C ALA A 73 -11.88 -8.40 -1.34
N TRP A 74 -11.24 -9.17 -0.45
CA TRP A 74 -10.46 -10.36 -0.77
C TRP A 74 -11.21 -11.68 -0.58
N THR A 75 -12.55 -11.65 -0.58
CA THR A 75 -13.37 -12.86 -0.49
C THR A 75 -13.02 -13.82 -1.63
N GLY A 76 -12.68 -15.07 -1.30
CA GLY A 76 -12.29 -16.10 -2.27
C GLY A 76 -10.80 -16.08 -2.67
N ILE A 77 -10.02 -15.11 -2.18
CA ILE A 77 -8.56 -15.10 -2.29
C ILE A 77 -7.97 -15.60 -0.97
N ARG A 78 -6.83 -16.31 -1.02
CA ARG A 78 -6.12 -16.73 0.19
C ARG A 78 -5.66 -15.48 0.94
N THR A 79 -5.95 -15.39 2.24
CA THR A 79 -5.54 -14.23 3.05
C THR A 79 -4.53 -14.60 4.12
N ALA A 80 -3.64 -13.67 4.44
CA ALA A 80 -2.75 -13.71 5.59
C ALA A 80 -2.97 -12.46 6.43
N GLU A 81 -3.06 -12.59 7.75
CA GLU A 81 -3.39 -11.46 8.63
C GLU A 81 -2.29 -11.16 9.63
N MET A 82 -1.98 -9.88 9.79
CA MET A 82 -0.85 -9.42 10.60
C MET A 82 -1.22 -8.16 11.40
N ASP A 83 -0.61 -7.99 12.58
CA ASP A 83 -0.70 -6.74 13.36
C ASP A 83 0.28 -5.71 12.79
N ALA A 84 -0.15 -5.11 11.68
CA ALA A 84 0.64 -4.14 10.95
C ALA A 84 -0.21 -2.95 10.50
N PRO A 85 0.37 -1.73 10.51
CA PRO A 85 -0.22 -0.56 9.88
C PRO A 85 -0.16 -0.70 8.34
N HIS A 86 -0.72 0.27 7.62
CA HIS A 86 -0.78 0.23 6.16
C HIS A 86 0.60 0.09 5.50
N TYR A 87 1.60 0.79 6.02
CA TYR A 87 3.00 0.70 5.59
C TYR A 87 3.85 -0.02 6.67
N GLY A 88 3.41 -1.21 7.04
CA GLY A 88 4.11 -2.11 7.96
C GLY A 88 5.33 -2.76 7.31
N LYS A 89 6.52 -2.65 7.91
CA LYS A 89 7.72 -3.39 7.44
C LYS A 89 7.46 -4.89 7.39
N GLU A 90 6.70 -5.38 8.36
CA GLU A 90 6.30 -6.79 8.52
C GLU A 90 5.49 -7.29 7.32
N LEU A 91 4.68 -6.43 6.69
CA LEU A 91 3.92 -6.77 5.48
C LEU A 91 4.86 -7.05 4.30
N PHE A 92 5.87 -6.20 4.13
CA PHE A 92 6.86 -6.34 3.05
C PHE A 92 7.79 -7.53 3.27
N GLU A 93 8.24 -7.74 4.51
CA GLU A 93 9.05 -8.91 4.87
C GLU A 93 8.30 -10.21 4.59
N TYR A 94 7.00 -10.26 4.91
CA TYR A 94 6.16 -11.40 4.56
C TYR A 94 5.98 -11.54 3.05
N ALA A 95 5.66 -10.47 2.33
CA ALA A 95 5.35 -10.54 0.90
C ALA A 95 6.59 -10.84 0.04
N ILE A 96 7.75 -10.25 0.36
CA ILE A 96 8.99 -10.37 -0.41
C ILE A 96 9.82 -11.58 0.06
N GLY A 97 9.72 -11.95 1.34
CA GLY A 97 10.46 -13.08 1.91
C GLY A 97 9.88 -14.45 1.56
N ARG A 98 8.73 -14.52 0.86
CA ARG A 98 8.18 -15.77 0.32
C ARG A 98 9.02 -16.25 -0.85
N ASN A 99 9.89 -17.23 -0.59
CA ASN A 99 10.42 -18.13 -1.61
C ASN A 99 9.39 -19.25 -1.80
N ASP A 100 8.32 -18.96 -2.53
CA ASP A 100 7.40 -20.00 -3.03
C ASP A 100 7.97 -20.55 -4.35
#